data_AF-A0A1H3HLU8-F1
#
_entry.id   AF-A0A1H3HLU8-F1
#
_cell.length_a   1.000
_cell.length_b   1.000
_cell.length_c   1.000
_cell.angle_alpha   90.00
_cell.angle_beta   90.00
_cell.angle_gamma   90.00
#
_symmetry.space_group_name_H-M   'P 1'
#
loop_
_entity.id
_entity.type
_entity.pdbx_description
1 polymer ?
#
loop_
_entity_poly.entity_id
_entity_poly.type
_entity_poly.pdbx_seq_one_letter_code
_entity_poly.pdbx_strand_id
1 'polypeptide(L)'
;MNKTYLIVGLITVIILLLFIFSIKPVKFELNNTERNQDSSIPKHIVENDKFILIKKIQFEHLEQAIQQFCNNYNKDKFLALPRLYKFENEYVITFPYDVSFEYYCYFINYLEYPHELTHRPDYKPEIKAWSTTKINDKWMKPEIVDKKVMIFIPEWDEENDNVYLTTENNKCFLMGFAIGESGIKLKKTIFDYESNPILIKDLKNKEFIDYE
;
A
#
# COMPACT_ATOMS: atom_id res chain seq x y z
N MET A 1 -25.14 -40.42 -26.32
CA MET A 1 -24.13 -39.62 -25.58
C MET A 1 -23.25 -40.60 -24.80
N ASN A 2 -21.98 -40.76 -25.16
CA ASN A 2 -21.14 -41.82 -24.58
C ASN A 2 -20.91 -41.55 -23.10
N LYS A 3 -21.21 -42.55 -22.26
CA LYS A 3 -21.03 -42.50 -20.79
C LYS A 3 -19.63 -42.02 -20.39
N THR A 4 -18.63 -42.27 -21.23
CA THR A 4 -17.25 -41.80 -21.09
C THR A 4 -17.14 -40.28 -21.01
N TYR A 5 -17.84 -39.51 -21.85
CA TYR A 5 -17.77 -38.04 -21.82
C TYR A 5 -18.47 -37.45 -20.60
N LEU A 6 -19.52 -38.12 -20.11
CA LEU A 6 -20.21 -37.76 -18.87
C LEU A 6 -19.32 -37.95 -17.64
N ILE A 7 -18.55 -39.06 -17.61
CA ILE A 7 -17.62 -39.35 -16.52
C ILE A 7 -16.43 -38.39 -16.54
N VAL A 8 -15.85 -38.11 -17.71
CA VAL A 8 -14.73 -37.16 -17.84
C VAL A 8 -15.16 -35.73 -17.46
N GLY A 9 -16.36 -35.31 -17.86
CA GLY A 9 -16.93 -34.02 -17.47
C GLY A 9 -17.15 -33.89 -15.95
N LEU A 10 -17.61 -34.95 -15.29
CA LEU A 10 -17.80 -34.94 -13.84
C LEU A 10 -16.46 -34.84 -13.09
N ILE A 11 -15.44 -35.58 -13.53
CA ILE A 11 -14.11 -35.56 -12.92
C ILE A 11 -13.46 -34.18 -13.05
N THR A 12 -13.59 -33.52 -14.20
CA THR A 12 -13.02 -32.18 -14.42
C THR A 12 -13.69 -31.14 -13.52
N VAL A 13 -15.01 -31.19 -13.35
CA VAL A 13 -15.74 -30.29 -12.44
C VAL A 13 -15.32 -30.51 -10.98
N ILE A 14 -15.14 -31.77 -10.56
CA ILE A 14 -14.70 -32.08 -9.19
C ILE A 14 -13.28 -31.56 -8.93
N ILE A 15 -12.36 -31.71 -9.88
CA ILE A 15 -11.00 -31.17 -9.76
C ILE A 15 -11.02 -29.64 -9.67
N LEU A 16 -11.86 -28.98 -10.47
CA LEU A 16 -12.01 -27.52 -10.46
C LEU A 16 -12.58 -27.02 -9.14
N LEU A 17 -13.59 -27.70 -8.59
CA LEU A 17 -14.15 -27.40 -7.27
C LEU A 17 -13.13 -27.61 -6.16
N LEU A 18 -12.36 -28.71 -6.19
CA LEU A 18 -11.29 -28.96 -5.21
C LEU A 18 -10.17 -27.91 -5.29
N PHE A 19 -9.88 -27.39 -6.49
CA PHE A 19 -8.90 -26.31 -6.67
C PHE A 19 -9.42 -25.00 -6.08
N ILE A 20 -10.69 -24.64 -6.33
CA ILE A 20 -11.32 -23.45 -5.76
C ILE A 20 -11.39 -23.53 -4.22
N PHE A 21 -11.76 -24.69 -3.66
CA PHE A 21 -11.81 -24.90 -2.21
C PHE A 21 -10.43 -24.99 -1.53
N SER A 22 -9.36 -25.26 -2.30
CA SER A 22 -7.99 -25.31 -1.76
C SER A 22 -7.33 -23.93 -1.65
N ILE A 23 -7.93 -22.89 -2.24
CA ILE A 23 -7.52 -21.50 -2.00
C ILE A 23 -8.04 -21.12 -0.61
N LYS A 24 -7.26 -21.43 0.42
CA LYS A 24 -7.55 -20.95 1.77
C LYS A 24 -7.52 -19.41 1.74
N PRO A 25 -8.56 -18.72 2.24
CA PRO A 25 -8.46 -17.28 2.42
C PRO A 25 -7.29 -17.01 3.38
N VAL A 26 -6.41 -16.10 2.99
CA VAL A 26 -5.37 -15.57 3.89
C VAL A 26 -6.11 -14.96 5.07
N LYS A 27 -5.95 -15.55 6.26
CA LYS A 27 -6.51 -14.98 7.49
C LYS A 27 -5.58 -13.85 7.91
N PHE A 28 -6.06 -12.61 7.78
CA PHE A 28 -5.39 -11.46 8.37
C PHE A 28 -5.52 -11.53 9.90
N GLU A 29 -4.40 -11.49 10.60
CA GLU A 29 -4.34 -11.54 12.07
C GLU A 29 -4.17 -10.11 12.59
N LEU A 30 -5.22 -9.31 12.45
CA LEU A 30 -5.20 -7.86 12.66
C LEU A 30 -4.73 -7.41 14.05
N ASN A 31 -4.91 -8.26 15.06
CA ASN A 31 -4.52 -7.99 16.45
C ASN A 31 -3.27 -8.77 16.89
N ASN A 32 -2.59 -9.48 15.99
CA ASN A 32 -1.41 -10.24 16.34
C ASN A 32 -0.17 -9.33 16.40
N THR A 33 0.29 -9.06 17.62
CA THR A 33 1.49 -8.29 17.92
C THR A 33 2.73 -9.18 18.09
N GLU A 34 2.60 -10.50 17.97
CA GLU A 34 3.76 -11.39 17.99
C GLU A 34 4.65 -11.11 16.78
N ARG A 35 5.95 -11.00 17.05
CA ARG A 35 6.99 -10.82 16.04
C ARG A 35 7.97 -11.98 16.14
N ASN A 36 8.53 -12.38 15.00
CA ASN A 36 9.59 -13.37 15.00
C ASN A 36 10.79 -12.83 15.80
N GLN A 37 11.15 -13.54 16.88
CA GLN A 37 12.21 -13.13 17.81
C GLN A 37 13.60 -13.03 17.15
N ASP A 38 13.79 -13.71 16.02
CA ASP A 38 15.04 -13.65 15.25
C ASP A 38 15.11 -12.44 14.31
N SER A 39 13.98 -11.77 14.06
CA SER A 39 13.96 -10.54 13.27
C SER A 39 14.43 -9.36 14.13
N SER A 40 15.41 -8.61 13.64
CA SER A 40 15.90 -7.40 14.31
C SER A 40 15.43 -6.16 13.58
N ILE A 41 14.97 -5.16 14.35
CA ILE A 41 14.64 -3.84 13.83
C ILE A 41 15.92 -3.23 13.25
N PRO A 42 15.88 -2.62 12.04
CA PRO A 42 17.00 -1.89 11.49
C PRO A 42 17.55 -0.85 12.48
N LYS A 43 18.86 -0.82 12.67
CA LYS A 43 19.51 0.05 13.68
C LYS A 43 19.84 1.45 13.16
N HIS A 44 19.80 1.65 11.85
CA HIS A 44 20.28 2.86 11.21
C HIS A 44 19.16 3.52 10.41
N ILE A 45 18.88 4.77 10.75
CA ILE A 45 17.97 5.63 9.98
C ILE A 45 18.58 5.84 8.59
N VAL A 46 17.75 5.70 7.57
CA VAL A 46 18.12 5.87 6.16
C VAL A 46 17.36 7.06 5.60
N GLU A 47 18.08 8.01 5.01
CA GLU A 47 17.45 9.13 4.31
C GLU A 47 16.73 8.63 3.06
N ASN A 48 15.46 8.98 2.95
CA ASN A 48 14.61 8.70 1.81
C ASN A 48 13.52 9.79 1.73
N ASP A 49 12.83 9.85 0.59
CA ASP A 49 11.82 10.86 0.31
C ASP A 49 10.38 10.30 0.32
N LYS A 50 10.18 9.12 0.92
CA LYS A 50 8.84 8.53 1.06
C LYS A 50 8.04 9.28 2.11
N PHE A 51 6.91 9.81 1.68
CA PHE A 51 6.12 10.75 2.45
C PHE A 51 4.65 10.59 2.11
N ILE A 52 3.80 10.47 3.13
CA ILE A 52 2.34 10.39 2.96
C ILE A 52 1.70 11.52 3.75
N LEU A 53 0.80 12.25 3.11
CA LEU A 53 -0.07 13.24 3.73
C LEU A 53 -1.49 12.69 3.76
N ILE A 54 -2.12 12.75 4.92
CA ILE A 54 -3.47 12.24 5.14
C ILE A 54 -4.31 13.33 5.78
N LYS A 55 -5.48 13.58 5.19
CA LYS A 55 -6.50 14.51 5.70
C LYS A 55 -7.81 13.79 5.95
N LYS A 56 -8.74 14.47 6.63
CA LYS A 56 -10.13 14.03 6.84
C LYS A 56 -10.29 12.65 7.50
N ILE A 57 -9.41 12.32 8.45
CA ILE A 57 -9.48 11.07 9.22
C ILE A 57 -9.41 11.36 10.73
N GLN A 58 -10.11 10.55 11.52
CA GLN A 58 -9.96 10.55 12.98
C GLN A 58 -8.64 9.89 13.36
N PHE A 59 -7.97 10.42 14.38
CA PHE A 59 -6.65 9.94 14.79
C PHE A 59 -6.67 8.44 15.14
N GLU A 60 -7.71 8.02 15.87
CA GLU A 60 -7.89 6.65 16.36
C GLU A 60 -8.06 5.66 15.20
N HIS A 61 -8.78 6.05 14.16
CA HIS A 61 -8.96 5.22 12.96
C HIS A 61 -7.65 5.11 12.17
N LEU A 62 -6.89 6.20 12.05
CA LEU A 62 -5.60 6.19 11.38
C LEU A 62 -4.60 5.31 12.12
N GLU A 63 -4.50 5.45 13.44
CA GLU A 63 -3.66 4.62 14.30
C GLU A 63 -4.02 3.13 14.16
N GLN A 64 -5.31 2.80 14.19
CA GLN A 64 -5.78 1.43 14.01
C GLN A 64 -5.38 0.88 12.63
N ALA A 65 -5.55 1.65 11.54
CA ALA A 65 -5.17 1.20 10.19
C ALA A 65 -3.66 0.94 10.07
N ILE A 66 -2.82 1.83 10.61
CA ILE A 66 -1.36 1.66 10.61
C ILE A 66 -0.97 0.41 11.40
N GLN A 67 -1.51 0.25 12.62
CA GLN A 67 -1.21 -0.89 13.48
C GLN A 67 -1.61 -2.22 12.82
N GLN A 68 -2.77 -2.27 12.18
CA GLN A 68 -3.22 -3.45 11.45
C GLN A 68 -2.30 -3.82 10.29
N PHE A 69 -1.84 -2.83 9.52
CA PHE A 69 -0.86 -3.08 8.47
C PHE A 69 0.43 -3.68 9.04
N CYS A 70 1.00 -3.04 10.07
CA CYS A 70 2.24 -3.50 10.69
C CYS A 70 2.11 -4.92 11.27
N ASN A 71 1.00 -5.23 11.95
CA ASN A 71 0.72 -6.58 12.46
C ASN A 71 0.72 -7.65 11.34
N ASN A 72 0.21 -7.32 10.16
CA ASN A 72 0.13 -8.26 9.05
C ASN A 72 1.46 -8.40 8.30
N TYR A 73 2.17 -7.30 8.07
CA TYR A 73 3.34 -7.27 7.19
C TYR A 73 4.68 -7.38 7.93
N ASN A 74 4.74 -7.11 9.24
CA ASN A 74 6.00 -7.16 10.00
C ASN A 74 6.17 -8.44 10.83
N LYS A 75 5.27 -9.41 10.72
CA LYS A 75 5.26 -10.63 11.55
C LYS A 75 6.58 -11.40 11.51
N ASP A 76 7.03 -11.73 10.30
CA ASP A 76 8.25 -12.53 10.10
C ASP A 76 9.52 -11.69 9.95
N LYS A 77 9.35 -10.47 9.41
CA LYS A 77 10.42 -9.50 9.16
C LYS A 77 9.80 -8.10 9.17
N PHE A 78 10.48 -7.13 9.76
CA PHE A 78 10.10 -5.72 9.66
C PHE A 78 10.23 -5.22 8.21
N LEU A 79 9.10 -5.13 7.50
CA LEU A 79 8.99 -4.71 6.11
C LEU A 79 8.61 -3.23 5.97
N ALA A 80 7.81 -2.70 6.89
CA ALA A 80 7.42 -1.30 6.94
C ALA A 80 7.42 -0.79 8.37
N LEU A 81 8.20 0.24 8.65
CA LEU A 81 8.29 0.87 9.98
C LEU A 81 7.87 2.34 9.84
N PRO A 82 6.55 2.61 9.76
CA PRO A 82 6.05 3.96 9.55
C PRO A 82 6.18 4.79 10.82
N ARG A 83 6.50 6.06 10.63
CA ARG A 83 6.51 7.10 11.66
C ARG A 83 5.41 8.10 11.37
N LEU A 84 4.45 8.21 12.27
CA LEU A 84 3.32 9.13 12.20
C LEU A 84 3.64 10.43 12.95
N TYR A 85 3.39 11.57 12.32
CA TYR A 85 3.41 12.90 12.92
C TYR A 85 2.02 13.52 12.84
N LYS A 86 1.65 14.25 13.89
CA LYS A 86 0.53 15.19 13.82
C LYS A 86 1.05 16.54 13.33
N PHE A 87 0.51 17.02 12.21
CA PHE A 87 0.90 18.29 11.60
C PHE A 87 -0.34 19.16 11.42
N GLU A 88 -0.55 20.09 12.35
CA GLU A 88 -1.77 20.92 12.40
C GLU A 88 -3.04 20.06 12.50
N ASN A 89 -3.90 20.11 11.48
CA ASN A 89 -5.13 19.31 11.37
C ASN A 89 -4.96 18.11 10.41
N GLU A 90 -3.73 17.80 10.04
CA GLU A 90 -3.37 16.76 9.08
C GLU A 90 -2.38 15.78 9.72
N TYR A 91 -2.18 14.65 9.05
CA TYR A 91 -1.25 13.62 9.48
C TYR A 91 -0.20 13.36 8.42
N VAL A 92 1.03 13.16 8.87
CA VAL A 92 2.17 12.89 7.99
C VAL A 92 2.78 11.56 8.38
N ILE A 93 3.05 10.71 7.41
CA ILE A 93 3.76 9.45 7.61
C ILE A 93 5.06 9.45 6.81
N THR A 94 6.15 9.05 7.47
CA THR A 94 7.48 8.85 6.87
C THR A 94 8.03 7.48 7.23
N PHE A 95 9.13 7.07 6.60
CA PHE A 95 9.73 5.75 6.80
C PHE A 95 11.20 5.89 7.20
N PRO A 96 11.53 6.08 8.49
CA PRO A 96 12.91 6.34 8.93
C PRO A 96 13.91 5.24 8.55
N TYR A 97 13.47 4.02 8.28
CA TYR A 97 14.33 2.88 7.91
C TYR A 97 14.22 2.47 6.45
N ASP A 98 13.65 3.36 5.62
CA ASP A 98 13.19 3.08 4.25
C ASP A 98 12.13 1.96 4.21
N VAL A 99 11.46 1.84 3.07
CA VAL A 99 10.52 0.76 2.75
C VAL A 99 10.63 0.48 1.25
N SER A 100 10.44 -0.76 0.81
CA SER A 100 10.43 -1.02 -0.64
C SER A 100 9.28 -0.27 -1.30
N PHE A 101 9.43 0.12 -2.57
CA PHE A 101 8.35 0.80 -3.28
C PHE A 101 7.05 -0.04 -3.33
N GLU A 102 7.19 -1.37 -3.41
CA GLU A 102 6.05 -2.29 -3.35
C GLU A 102 5.31 -2.19 -2.01
N TYR A 103 6.00 -2.34 -0.87
CA TYR A 103 5.35 -2.25 0.44
C TYR A 103 4.85 -0.84 0.76
N TYR A 104 5.48 0.18 0.16
CA TYR A 104 4.99 1.56 0.23
C TYR A 104 3.63 1.70 -0.48
N CYS A 105 3.48 1.15 -1.68
CA CYS A 105 2.20 1.12 -2.39
C CYS A 105 1.14 0.29 -1.64
N TYR A 106 1.51 -0.86 -1.09
CA TYR A 106 0.59 -1.66 -0.25
C TYR A 106 0.14 -0.88 0.98
N PHE A 107 1.05 -0.15 1.63
CA PHE A 107 0.71 0.67 2.78
C PHE A 107 -0.28 1.78 2.42
N ILE A 108 -0.05 2.50 1.31
CA ILE A 108 -0.97 3.54 0.83
C ILE A 108 -2.36 2.97 0.54
N ASN A 109 -2.43 1.85 -0.19
CA ASN A 109 -3.69 1.16 -0.48
C ASN A 109 -4.40 0.68 0.79
N TYR A 110 -3.67 0.14 1.75
CA TYR A 110 -4.25 -0.31 3.02
C TYR A 110 -4.79 0.84 3.86
N LEU A 111 -4.17 2.02 3.82
CA LEU A 111 -4.68 3.20 4.51
C LEU A 111 -6.00 3.69 3.91
N GLU A 112 -6.21 3.52 2.60
CA GLU A 112 -7.48 3.84 1.95
C GLU A 112 -8.55 2.77 2.26
N TYR A 113 -8.17 1.49 2.27
CA TYR A 113 -9.07 0.35 2.42
C TYR A 113 -8.69 -0.63 3.55
N PRO A 114 -8.61 -0.19 4.82
CA PRO A 114 -8.26 -1.09 5.92
C PRO A 114 -9.42 -2.00 6.29
N HIS A 115 -9.18 -3.31 6.42
CA HIS A 115 -10.21 -4.34 6.56
C HIS A 115 -11.36 -4.03 7.54
N GLU A 116 -11.07 -3.54 8.75
CA GLU A 116 -12.10 -3.28 9.78
C GLU A 116 -12.76 -1.91 9.66
N LEU A 117 -12.18 -0.98 8.90
CA LEU A 117 -12.65 0.41 8.82
C LEU A 117 -13.22 0.79 7.45
N THR A 118 -12.95 0.01 6.38
CA THR A 118 -13.43 0.31 5.01
C THR A 118 -14.93 0.58 4.92
N HIS A 119 -15.75 -0.10 5.74
CA HIS A 119 -17.20 0.07 5.73
C HIS A 119 -17.73 1.10 6.73
N ARG A 120 -16.87 1.78 7.47
CA ARG A 120 -17.27 2.82 8.42
C ARG A 120 -17.60 4.12 7.68
N PRO A 121 -18.78 4.73 7.90
CA PRO A 121 -19.18 5.96 7.20
C PRO A 121 -18.25 7.15 7.42
N ASP A 122 -17.54 7.18 8.55
CA ASP A 122 -16.60 8.22 8.97
C ASP A 122 -15.13 7.91 8.61
N TYR A 123 -14.87 6.78 7.94
CA TYR A 123 -13.55 6.44 7.41
C TYR A 123 -13.45 6.85 5.92
N LYS A 124 -13.01 8.08 5.67
CA LYS A 124 -12.84 8.65 4.32
C LYS A 124 -11.58 9.51 4.25
N PRO A 125 -10.39 8.90 4.41
CA PRO A 125 -9.16 9.65 4.37
C PRO A 125 -8.96 10.28 2.99
N GLU A 126 -8.29 11.42 2.94
CA GLU A 126 -7.74 11.96 1.69
C GLU A 126 -6.23 11.73 1.71
N ILE A 127 -5.76 10.81 0.88
CA ILE A 127 -4.37 10.37 0.88
C ILE A 127 -3.66 10.87 -0.38
N LYS A 128 -2.53 11.57 -0.17
CA LYS A 128 -1.54 11.83 -1.21
C LYS A 128 -0.18 11.41 -0.70
N ALA A 129 0.58 10.75 -1.57
CA ALA A 129 1.88 10.21 -1.23
C ALA A 129 2.94 10.62 -2.26
N TRP A 130 4.20 10.69 -1.85
CA TRP A 130 5.32 11.05 -2.72
C TRP A 130 6.51 10.13 -2.50
N SER A 131 7.30 9.92 -3.55
CA SER A 131 8.59 9.22 -3.52
C SER A 131 9.35 9.52 -4.81
N THR A 132 10.65 9.25 -4.82
CA THR A 132 11.41 9.05 -6.06
C THR A 132 11.53 7.56 -6.32
N THR A 133 11.11 7.12 -7.50
CA THR A 133 11.24 5.73 -7.95
C THR A 133 12.69 5.42 -8.32
N LYS A 134 13.09 4.15 -8.20
CA LYS A 134 14.44 3.65 -8.49
C LYS A 134 14.38 2.54 -9.51
N ILE A 135 15.42 2.33 -10.31
CA ILE A 135 15.49 1.27 -11.33
C ILE A 135 15.16 -0.15 -10.81
N ASN A 136 15.51 -0.43 -9.55
CA ASN A 136 15.30 -1.75 -8.93
C ASN A 136 13.96 -1.88 -8.19
N ASP A 137 13.13 -0.84 -8.19
CA ASP A 137 11.79 -0.95 -7.61
C ASP A 137 10.93 -1.93 -8.42
N LYS A 138 9.96 -2.55 -7.75
CA LYS A 138 8.99 -3.41 -8.42
C LYS A 138 8.14 -2.58 -9.39
N TRP A 139 7.72 -3.19 -10.49
CA TRP A 139 6.85 -2.61 -11.53
C TRP A 139 7.45 -1.48 -12.36
N MET A 140 8.76 -1.26 -12.25
CA MET A 140 9.43 -0.18 -12.96
C MET A 140 9.45 -0.34 -14.48
N LYS A 141 9.23 0.78 -15.16
CA LYS A 141 9.34 0.94 -16.62
C LYS A 141 10.32 2.08 -16.91
N PRO A 142 10.99 2.11 -18.07
CA PRO A 142 11.93 3.18 -18.42
C PRO A 142 11.34 4.60 -18.30
N GLU A 143 10.02 4.76 -18.50
CA GLU A 143 9.35 6.06 -18.40
C GLU A 143 9.13 6.57 -16.97
N ILE A 144 9.21 5.69 -15.97
CA ILE A 144 8.94 6.02 -14.57
C ILE A 144 10.18 5.88 -13.67
N VAL A 145 11.28 5.31 -14.15
CA VAL A 145 12.52 5.17 -13.36
C VAL A 145 13.16 6.53 -13.09
N ASP A 146 13.66 6.71 -11.86
CA ASP A 146 14.34 7.93 -11.39
C ASP A 146 13.46 9.18 -11.57
N LYS A 147 12.17 9.03 -11.31
CA LYS A 147 11.18 10.10 -11.35
C LYS A 147 10.60 10.34 -9.98
N LYS A 148 10.41 11.62 -9.66
CA LYS A 148 9.50 12.01 -8.60
C LYS A 148 8.10 11.64 -9.01
N VAL A 149 7.38 10.99 -8.11
CA VAL A 149 6.00 10.57 -8.32
C VAL A 149 5.11 11.07 -7.20
N MET A 150 3.87 11.39 -7.55
CA MET A 150 2.75 11.56 -6.64
C MET A 150 1.86 10.33 -6.78
N ILE A 151 1.58 9.64 -5.68
CA ILE A 151 0.76 8.43 -5.60
C ILE A 151 -0.56 8.78 -4.92
N PHE A 152 -1.65 8.22 -5.43
CA PHE A 152 -3.01 8.48 -4.98
C PHE A 152 -3.93 7.31 -5.35
N ILE A 153 -5.13 7.33 -4.80
CA ILE A 153 -6.23 6.45 -5.19
C ILE A 153 -7.41 7.36 -5.56
N PRO A 154 -7.91 7.30 -6.81
CA PRO A 154 -9.08 8.08 -7.21
C PRO A 154 -10.34 7.67 -6.46
N GLU A 155 -11.24 8.62 -6.17
CA GLU A 155 -12.51 8.33 -5.47
C GLU A 155 -13.42 7.32 -6.19
N TRP A 156 -13.25 7.15 -7.50
CA TRP A 156 -14.02 6.20 -8.31
C TRP A 156 -13.39 4.80 -8.34
N ASP A 157 -12.19 4.62 -7.80
CA ASP A 157 -11.53 3.33 -7.73
C ASP A 157 -12.20 2.50 -6.64
N GLU A 158 -12.85 1.41 -7.05
CA GLU A 158 -13.51 0.45 -6.16
C GLU A 158 -12.70 -0.85 -6.03
N GLU A 159 -11.60 -0.94 -6.80
CA GLU A 159 -10.72 -2.10 -6.82
C GLU A 159 -9.66 -1.94 -5.70
N ASN A 160 -9.82 -2.70 -4.63
CA ASN A 160 -9.00 -2.58 -3.42
C ASN A 160 -7.56 -3.11 -3.57
N ASP A 161 -7.05 -3.25 -4.79
CA ASP A 161 -5.73 -3.83 -5.09
C ASP A 161 -4.90 -2.97 -6.05
N ASN A 162 -5.22 -1.67 -6.11
CA ASN A 162 -4.58 -0.71 -6.99
C ASN A 162 -4.07 0.53 -6.25
N VAL A 163 -3.01 1.12 -6.80
CA VAL A 163 -2.68 2.54 -6.61
C VAL A 163 -2.37 3.18 -7.95
N TYR A 164 -2.54 4.48 -8.02
CA TYR A 164 -2.20 5.28 -9.19
C TYR A 164 -1.02 6.17 -8.88
N LEU A 165 -0.17 6.39 -9.87
CA LEU A 165 0.91 7.38 -9.75
C LEU A 165 0.96 8.30 -10.94
N THR A 166 1.32 9.56 -10.69
CA THR A 166 1.64 10.56 -11.70
C THR A 166 3.09 10.99 -11.51
N THR A 167 3.92 10.92 -12.55
CA THR A 167 5.31 11.41 -12.52
C THR A 167 5.36 12.94 -12.61
N GLU A 168 6.48 13.54 -12.22
CA GLU A 168 6.75 14.99 -12.37
C GLU A 168 6.56 15.54 -13.79
N ASN A 169 6.59 14.68 -14.81
CA ASN A 169 6.33 15.01 -16.20
C ASN A 169 4.86 14.79 -16.61
N ASN A 170 3.95 14.68 -15.64
CA ASN A 170 2.52 14.43 -15.81
C ASN A 170 2.18 13.17 -16.62
N LYS A 171 2.96 12.10 -16.43
CA LYS A 171 2.59 10.77 -16.97
C LYS A 171 1.97 9.93 -15.87
N CYS A 172 0.73 9.47 -16.10
CA CYS A 172 -0.04 8.69 -15.13
C CYS A 172 0.04 7.18 -15.43
N PHE A 173 0.15 6.38 -14.37
CA PHE A 173 0.25 4.93 -14.42
C PHE A 173 -0.64 4.30 -13.36
N LEU A 174 -1.24 3.16 -13.70
CA LEU A 174 -1.87 2.24 -12.76
C LEU A 174 -0.83 1.23 -12.29
N MET A 175 -0.77 1.02 -10.98
CA MET A 175 0.05 0.01 -10.32
C MET A 175 -0.85 -1.02 -9.64
N GLY A 176 -1.36 -1.97 -10.43
CA GLY A 176 -2.13 -3.08 -9.89
C GLY A 176 -1.26 -4.17 -9.29
N PHE A 177 -1.72 -4.70 -8.15
CA PHE A 177 -0.98 -5.68 -7.37
C PHE A 177 -1.12 -7.10 -7.95
N ALA A 178 -2.15 -7.35 -8.76
CA ALA A 178 -2.31 -8.57 -9.53
C ALA A 178 -1.22 -8.73 -10.61
N ILE A 179 -0.88 -9.99 -10.92
CA ILE A 179 0.15 -10.31 -11.91
C ILE A 179 -0.27 -9.78 -13.28
N GLY A 180 0.55 -8.90 -13.86
CA GLY A 180 0.33 -8.34 -15.19
C GLY A 180 -0.45 -7.03 -15.22
N GLU A 181 -0.95 -6.56 -14.06
CA GLU A 181 -1.80 -5.36 -13.97
C GLU A 181 -1.05 -4.11 -13.48
N SER A 182 0.27 -4.21 -13.32
CA SER A 182 1.13 -3.15 -12.81
C SER A 182 1.93 -2.44 -13.91
N GLY A 183 2.16 -1.14 -13.70
CA GLY A 183 2.94 -0.30 -14.61
C GLY A 183 2.20 0.00 -15.92
N ILE A 184 0.87 -0.03 -15.89
CA ILE A 184 0.03 0.27 -17.05
C ILE A 184 -0.06 1.79 -17.21
N LYS A 185 0.52 2.30 -18.30
CA LYS A 185 0.43 3.71 -18.63
C LYS A 185 -0.99 4.09 -19.04
N LEU A 186 -1.54 5.13 -18.43
CA LEU A 186 -2.86 5.64 -18.76
C LEU A 186 -2.80 6.60 -19.96
N LYS A 187 -3.88 6.66 -20.73
CA LYS A 187 -4.01 7.56 -21.89
C LYS A 187 -4.14 9.03 -21.49
N LYS A 188 -4.64 9.28 -20.28
CA LYS A 188 -4.86 10.60 -19.72
C LYS A 188 -4.34 10.62 -18.29
N THR A 189 -3.88 11.79 -17.88
CA THR A 189 -3.52 12.07 -16.50
C THR A 189 -4.80 12.23 -15.68
N ILE A 190 -4.89 11.53 -14.54
CA ILE A 190 -6.04 11.63 -13.64
C ILE A 190 -5.90 12.91 -12.80
N PHE A 191 -4.76 13.04 -12.11
CA PHE A 191 -4.36 14.24 -11.41
C PHE A 191 -2.96 14.65 -11.88
N ASP A 192 -2.78 15.94 -12.13
CA ASP A 192 -1.45 16.50 -12.41
C ASP A 192 -0.54 16.31 -11.20
N TYR A 193 0.75 16.17 -11.45
CA TYR A 193 1.74 16.08 -10.40
C TYR A 193 1.77 17.36 -9.58
N GLU A 194 1.54 17.20 -8.28
CA GLU A 194 1.78 18.22 -7.28
C GLU A 194 3.02 17.83 -6.47
N SER A 195 3.94 18.76 -6.24
CA SER A 195 5.08 18.52 -5.35
C SER A 195 4.62 18.41 -3.89
N ASN A 196 5.32 17.61 -3.09
CA ASN A 196 5.07 17.52 -1.65
C ASN A 196 5.07 18.93 -1.01
N PRO A 197 3.96 19.37 -0.39
CA PRO A 197 3.85 20.71 0.19
C PRO A 197 4.62 20.87 1.50
N ILE A 198 5.05 19.78 2.16
CA ILE A 198 5.71 19.79 3.46
C ILE A 198 7.18 19.40 3.30
N LEU A 199 8.09 20.18 3.89
CA LEU A 199 9.50 19.85 3.90
C LEU A 199 9.83 19.03 5.15
N ILE A 200 10.66 17.99 5.04
CA ILE A 200 11.05 17.12 6.18
C ILE A 200 11.58 17.92 7.37
N LYS A 201 12.27 19.05 7.12
CA LYS A 201 12.77 19.95 8.17
C LYS A 201 11.65 20.49 9.08
N ASP A 202 10.43 20.63 8.56
CA ASP A 202 9.28 21.17 9.29
C ASP A 202 8.72 20.15 10.32
N LEU A 203 9.14 18.88 10.21
CA LEU A 203 8.79 17.80 11.13
C LEU A 203 9.81 17.61 12.27
N LYS A 204 11.00 18.20 12.20
CA LYS A 204 12.14 17.88 13.09
C LYS A 204 11.85 17.99 14.60
N ASN A 205 10.92 18.86 14.98
CA ASN A 205 10.55 19.11 16.38
C ASN A 205 9.10 18.72 16.70
N LYS A 206 8.45 17.97 15.80
CA LYS A 206 7.09 17.49 16.01
C LYS A 206 7.14 16.17 16.76
N GLU A 207 6.18 15.97 17.66
CA GLU A 207 5.96 14.68 18.29
C GLU A 207 5.57 13.65 17.23
N PHE A 208 6.04 12.42 17.41
CA PHE A 208 5.79 11.32 16.49
C PHE A 208 5.55 10.02 17.24
N ILE A 209 4.90 9.08 16.55
CA ILE A 209 4.67 7.71 16.98
C ILE A 209 5.30 6.79 15.95
N ASP A 210 6.14 5.86 16.42
CA ASP A 210 6.73 4.81 15.59
C ASP A 210 5.88 3.54 15.70
N TYR A 211 5.66 2.86 14.58
CA TYR A 211 4.91 1.60 14.51
C TYR A 211 5.78 0.45 13.99
N GLU A 212 5.48 -0.75 14.48
CA GLU A 212 6.24 -1.99 14.29
C GLU A 212 5.34 -3.19 14.05
#